data_AF-A0A519ZRT8-F1
#
_entry.id   AF-A0A519ZRT8-F1
#
_cell.length_a   1.000
_cell.length_b   1.000
_cell.length_c   1.000
_cell.angle_alpha   90.00
_cell.angle_beta   90.00
_cell.angle_gamma   90.00
#
_symmetry.space_group_name_H-M   'P 1'
#
loop_
_entity.id
_entity.type
_entity.pdbx_description
1 polymer ?
#
loop_
_entity_poly.entity_id
_entity_poly.type
_entity_poly.pdbx_seq_one_letter_code
_entity_poly.pdbx_strand_id
1 'polypeptide(L)'
;YGPNGFYREFHVAQNDPGLIVECSYQNDAIRPSNLSGNLVLSVTNNSSKMAHISIDDKSYKKGTKVLTVKSKGKSSLIFDLSKSFNWYDLEVTAAEHSDFNQRFAGRVETGLVTKTDPLMGQMV
;
A
#
# COMPACT_ATOMS: atom_id res chain seq x y z
N TYR A 1 12.49 10.58 -4.13
CA TYR A 1 12.62 9.11 -4.24
C TYR A 1 13.86 8.67 -3.48
N GLY A 2 13.72 7.67 -2.61
CA GLY A 2 14.82 7.05 -1.87
C GLY A 2 15.37 5.80 -2.59
N PRO A 3 16.34 5.09 -1.98
CA PRO A 3 16.79 3.80 -2.49
C PRO A 3 15.60 2.85 -2.71
N ASN A 4 15.69 2.02 -3.76
CA ASN A 4 14.64 1.07 -4.17
C ASN A 4 13.28 1.70 -4.51
N GLY A 5 13.31 2.92 -5.06
CA GLY A 5 12.10 3.64 -5.47
C GLY A 5 11.19 4.00 -4.30
N PHE A 6 11.68 3.93 -3.05
CA PHE A 6 10.89 4.28 -1.87
C PHE A 6 10.36 5.70 -2.01
N TYR A 7 9.03 5.81 -1.96
CA TYR A 7 8.31 7.05 -2.08
C TYR A 7 7.09 6.99 -1.17
N ARG A 8 6.92 8.04 -0.38
CA ARG A 8 5.71 8.27 0.41
C ARG A 8 5.28 9.71 0.22
N GLU A 9 4.02 9.88 -0.16
CA GLU A 9 3.38 11.19 -0.30
C GLU A 9 2.08 11.17 0.49
N PHE A 10 1.83 12.25 1.23
CA PHE A 10 0.69 12.40 2.10
C PHE A 10 0.00 13.72 1.76
N HIS A 11 -1.19 13.64 1.22
CA HIS A 11 -2.12 14.74 1.11
C HIS A 11 -3.19 14.58 2.18
N VAL A 12 -3.21 15.52 3.12
CA VAL A 12 -4.12 15.50 4.26
C VAL A 12 -5.17 16.58 4.05
N ALA A 13 -6.44 16.20 4.19
CA ALA A 13 -7.55 17.13 4.15
C ALA A 13 -7.42 18.21 5.25
N GLN A 14 -8.00 19.39 5.03
CA GLN A 14 -8.03 20.46 6.05
C GLN A 14 -8.64 20.01 7.38
N ASN A 15 -9.51 18.98 7.35
CA ASN A 15 -10.05 18.31 8.52
C ASN A 15 -9.48 16.89 8.60
N ASP A 16 -8.92 16.53 9.76
CA ASP A 16 -8.42 15.19 10.02
C ASP A 16 -9.55 14.15 9.86
N PRO A 17 -9.47 13.23 8.88
CA PRO A 17 -10.49 12.19 8.68
C PRO A 17 -10.46 11.12 9.78
N GLY A 18 -9.46 11.12 10.67
CA GLY A 18 -9.24 10.08 11.65
C GLY A 18 -8.81 8.75 11.03
N LEU A 19 -8.26 8.79 9.81
CA LEU A 19 -7.79 7.61 9.08
C LEU A 19 -6.27 7.51 9.19
N ILE A 20 -5.80 6.37 9.69
CA ILE A 20 -4.37 6.05 9.78
C ILE A 20 -4.08 4.90 8.83
N VAL A 21 -3.20 5.13 7.85
CA VAL A 21 -2.78 4.10 6.89
C VAL A 21 -1.35 3.67 7.23
N GLU A 22 -1.17 2.38 7.41
CA GLU A 22 0.10 1.75 7.71
C GLU A 22 0.47 0.81 6.56
N CYS A 23 1.67 1.01 6.02
CA CYS A 23 2.24 0.21 4.96
C CYS A 23 3.45 -0.57 5.52
N SER A 24 3.34 -1.89 5.57
CA SER A 24 4.37 -2.78 6.11
C SER A 24 4.64 -3.96 5.20
N TYR A 25 5.77 -4.63 5.40
CA TYR A 25 6.14 -5.82 4.66
C TYR A 25 5.60 -7.07 5.35
N GLN A 26 5.09 -8.02 4.57
CA GLN A 26 4.60 -9.27 5.10
C GLN A 26 5.79 -10.19 5.41
N ASN A 27 5.83 -10.76 6.62
CA ASN A 27 6.77 -11.83 6.96
C ASN A 27 6.37 -13.14 6.27
N ASP A 28 7.36 -13.97 5.97
CA ASP A 28 7.15 -15.32 5.46
C ASP A 28 6.49 -16.20 6.53
N ALA A 29 5.47 -16.96 6.14
CA ALA A 29 4.67 -17.76 7.07
C ALA A 29 5.44 -18.94 7.68
N ILE A 30 6.47 -19.44 6.98
CA ILE A 30 7.30 -20.59 7.40
C ILE A 30 8.56 -20.08 8.11
N ARG A 31 9.13 -18.95 7.67
CA ARG A 31 10.34 -18.34 8.23
C ARG A 31 10.08 -16.87 8.62
N PRO A 32 9.52 -16.60 9.80
CA PRO A 32 9.06 -15.25 10.20
C PRO A 32 10.16 -14.17 10.25
N SER A 33 11.43 -14.57 10.32
CA SER A 33 12.58 -13.65 10.22
C SER A 33 12.85 -13.14 8.81
N ASN A 34 12.21 -13.74 7.80
CA ASN A 34 12.31 -13.35 6.40
C ASN A 34 11.02 -12.66 5.93
N LEU A 35 11.14 -11.83 4.89
CA LEU A 35 10.00 -11.22 4.22
C LEU A 35 9.50 -12.14 3.09
N SER A 36 8.18 -12.21 2.92
CA SER A 36 7.56 -12.99 1.83
C SER A 36 7.69 -12.32 0.46
N GLY A 37 8.02 -11.02 0.44
CA GLY A 37 7.99 -10.18 -0.76
C GLY A 37 6.66 -9.46 -1.00
N ASN A 38 5.65 -9.74 -0.17
CA ASN A 38 4.34 -9.09 -0.25
C ASN A 38 4.26 -7.86 0.66
N LEU A 39 3.26 -7.02 0.38
CA LEU A 39 2.94 -5.84 1.17
C LEU A 39 1.66 -6.05 1.97
N VAL A 40 1.61 -5.52 3.19
CA VAL A 40 0.40 -5.37 3.99
C VAL A 40 0.06 -3.90 4.10
N LEU A 41 -1.14 -3.54 3.68
CA LEU A 41 -1.70 -2.21 3.87
C LEU A 41 -2.82 -2.30 4.90
N SER A 42 -2.65 -1.63 6.02
CA SER A 42 -3.62 -1.59 7.11
C SER A 42 -4.19 -0.20 7.26
N VAL A 43 -5.51 -0.11 7.43
CA VAL A 43 -6.20 1.15 7.70
C VAL A 43 -6.91 1.06 9.04
N THR A 44 -6.62 2.01 9.92
CA THR A 44 -7.31 2.21 11.18
C THR A 44 -8.21 3.43 11.05
N ASN A 45 -9.49 3.28 11.38
CA ASN A 45 -10.48 4.34 11.35
C ASN A 45 -10.84 4.73 12.79
N ASN A 46 -10.31 5.87 13.23
CA ASN A 46 -10.58 6.46 14.55
C ASN A 46 -11.82 7.37 14.55
N SER A 47 -12.53 7.52 13.43
CA SER A 47 -13.76 8.30 13.37
C SER A 47 -14.96 7.54 13.92
N SER A 48 -16.08 8.24 14.10
CA SER A 48 -17.38 7.65 14.48
C SER A 48 -18.18 7.14 13.28
N LYS A 49 -17.68 7.28 12.04
CA LYS A 49 -18.35 6.85 10.81
C LYS A 49 -17.55 5.74 10.14
N MET A 50 -18.20 4.92 9.33
CA MET A 50 -17.48 3.99 8.46
C MET A 50 -16.78 4.75 7.33
N ALA A 51 -15.72 4.17 6.77
CA ALA A 51 -14.98 4.72 5.65
C ALA A 51 -14.78 3.67 4.56
N HIS A 52 -14.86 4.11 3.30
CA HIS A 52 -14.56 3.30 2.13
C HIS A 52 -13.23 3.72 1.54
N ILE A 53 -12.24 2.85 1.68
CA ILE A 53 -10.89 3.10 1.20
C ILE A 53 -10.73 2.44 -0.16
N SER A 54 -10.31 3.22 -1.14
CA SER A 54 -9.93 2.74 -2.46
C SER A 54 -8.42 2.74 -2.56
N ILE A 55 -7.85 1.62 -2.99
CA ILE A 55 -6.40 1.42 -3.16
C ILE A 55 -6.15 1.05 -4.61
N ASP A 56 -5.55 1.98 -5.35
CA ASP A 56 -5.28 1.86 -6.78
C ASP A 56 -3.81 1.53 -7.04
N ASP A 57 -3.54 0.59 -7.95
CA ASP A 57 -2.18 0.28 -8.41
C ASP A 57 -1.84 1.15 -9.62
N LYS A 58 -0.96 2.14 -9.41
CA LYS A 58 -0.63 3.15 -10.42
C LYS A 58 0.30 2.65 -11.51
N SER A 59 1.06 1.59 -11.25
CA SER A 59 2.20 1.21 -12.09
C SER A 59 2.11 -0.20 -12.65
N TYR A 60 1.50 -1.15 -11.93
CA TYR A 60 1.56 -2.58 -12.28
C TYR A 60 0.22 -3.19 -12.69
N LYS A 61 -0.78 -2.34 -12.98
CA LYS A 61 -2.08 -2.69 -13.59
C LYS A 61 -2.84 -3.80 -12.85
N LYS A 62 -2.69 -3.95 -11.52
CA LYS A 62 -3.46 -4.93 -10.72
C LYS A 62 -4.89 -4.50 -10.40
N GLY A 63 -5.29 -3.32 -10.86
CA GLY A 63 -6.61 -2.75 -10.65
C GLY A 63 -6.80 -2.20 -9.23
N THR A 64 -8.01 -1.73 -8.97
CA THR A 64 -8.38 -1.07 -7.73
C THR A 64 -8.97 -2.07 -6.72
N LYS A 65 -8.51 -2.02 -5.48
CA LYS A 65 -9.10 -2.76 -4.35
C LYS A 65 -9.87 -1.81 -3.44
N VAL A 66 -11.02 -2.24 -2.96
CA VAL A 66 -11.82 -1.47 -2.00
C VAL A 66 -11.80 -2.17 -0.65
N LEU A 67 -11.58 -1.39 0.42
CA LEU A 67 -11.57 -1.82 1.80
C LEU A 67 -12.58 -1.00 2.60
N THR A 68 -13.60 -1.65 3.14
CA THR A 68 -14.56 -1.01 4.05
C THR A 68 -14.02 -1.11 5.49
N VAL A 69 -13.78 0.04 6.12
CA VAL A 69 -13.28 0.13 7.50
C VAL A 69 -14.40 0.66 8.39
N LYS A 70 -14.88 -0.19 9.31
CA LYS A 70 -15.91 0.19 10.28
C LYS A 70 -15.44 1.36 11.16
N SER A 71 -16.39 2.11 11.71
CA SER A 71 -16.10 3.13 12.73
C SER A 71 -15.32 2.52 13.90
N LYS A 72 -14.28 3.21 14.37
CA LYS A 72 -13.38 2.71 15.44
C LYS A 72 -12.75 1.35 15.13
N GLY A 73 -12.66 0.98 13.85
CA GLY A 73 -12.21 -0.33 13.39
C GLY A 73 -10.84 -0.29 12.72
N LYS A 74 -10.29 -1.49 12.48
CA LYS A 74 -9.08 -1.69 11.68
C LYS A 74 -9.35 -2.75 10.63
N SER A 75 -8.83 -2.56 9.43
CA SER A 75 -8.90 -3.56 8.35
C SER A 75 -7.61 -3.55 7.55
N SER A 76 -7.25 -4.67 6.94
CA SER A 76 -6.00 -4.80 6.21
C SER A 76 -6.18 -5.61 4.93
N LEU A 77 -5.30 -5.34 3.96
CA LEU A 77 -5.20 -6.07 2.71
C LEU A 77 -3.75 -6.48 2.46
N ILE A 78 -3.58 -7.70 1.96
CA ILE A 78 -2.30 -8.21 1.50
C ILE A 78 -2.23 -8.06 -0.02
N PHE A 79 -1.15 -7.46 -0.51
CA PHE A 79 -0.86 -7.36 -1.93
C PHE A 79 0.21 -8.39 -2.28
N ASP A 80 -0.18 -9.37 -3.10
CA ASP A 80 0.76 -10.30 -3.72
C ASP A 80 1.57 -9.54 -4.79
N LEU A 81 2.87 -9.37 -4.54
CA LEU A 81 3.78 -8.63 -5.41
C LEU A 81 4.68 -9.53 -6.27
N SER A 82 4.49 -10.84 -6.22
CA SER A 82 5.32 -11.82 -6.93
C SER A 82 5.42 -11.54 -8.44
N LYS A 83 4.29 -11.18 -9.07
CA LYS A 83 4.20 -10.84 -10.50
C LYS A 83 4.88 -9.51 -10.88
N SER A 84 5.18 -8.67 -9.88
CA SER A 84 5.80 -7.35 -10.06
C SER A 84 7.22 -7.33 -9.49
N PHE A 85 7.85 -8.48 -9.30
CA PHE A 85 9.20 -8.59 -8.72
C PHE A 85 9.34 -7.81 -7.39
N ASN A 86 8.31 -7.89 -6.55
CA ASN A 86 8.22 -7.21 -5.25
C ASN A 86 8.10 -5.68 -5.30
N TRP A 87 7.90 -5.09 -6.48
CA TRP A 87 7.61 -3.68 -6.62
C TRP A 87 6.13 -3.36 -6.40
N TYR A 88 5.87 -2.18 -5.86
CA TYR A 88 4.54 -1.65 -5.64
C TYR A 88 4.51 -0.13 -5.83
N ASP A 89 3.35 0.37 -6.23
CA ASP A 89 3.03 1.79 -6.34
C ASP A 89 1.52 1.95 -6.14
N LEU A 90 1.14 2.22 -4.90
CA LEU A 90 -0.24 2.19 -4.42
C LEU A 90 -0.68 3.59 -4.04
N GLU A 91 -1.79 4.03 -4.58
CA GLU A 91 -2.49 5.25 -4.19
C GLU A 91 -3.69 4.88 -3.32
N VAL A 92 -3.81 5.49 -2.15
CA VAL A 92 -4.87 5.25 -1.18
C VAL A 92 -5.73 6.49 -1.08
N THR A 93 -7.02 6.35 -1.37
CA THR A 93 -8.01 7.41 -1.29
C THR A 93 -9.19 6.97 -0.44
N ALA A 94 -9.95 7.93 0.10
CA ALA A 94 -11.15 7.66 0.89
C ALA A 94 -12.36 8.33 0.24
N ALA A 95 -13.42 7.57 -0.02
CA ALA A 95 -14.60 8.09 -0.73
C ALA A 95 -15.29 9.24 0.02
N GLU A 96 -15.24 9.20 1.35
CA GLU A 96 -15.82 10.22 2.23
C GLU A 96 -14.95 11.48 2.39
N HIS A 97 -13.70 11.44 1.89
CA HIS A 97 -12.72 12.51 2.04
C HIS A 97 -11.98 12.75 0.73
N SER A 98 -12.52 13.64 -0.11
CA SER A 98 -11.95 13.97 -1.44
C SER A 98 -10.48 14.40 -1.40
N ASP A 99 -10.09 15.06 -0.31
CA ASP A 99 -8.75 15.60 -0.12
C ASP A 99 -7.81 14.63 0.62
N PHE A 100 -8.26 13.39 0.87
CA PHE A 100 -7.42 12.36 1.45
C PHE A 100 -6.78 11.53 0.33
N ASN A 101 -5.47 11.68 0.17
CA ASN A 101 -4.67 10.87 -0.75
C ASN A 101 -3.33 10.53 -0.10
N GLN A 102 -2.97 9.24 -0.08
CA GLN A 102 -1.64 8.81 0.33
C GLN A 102 -1.06 7.86 -0.71
N ARG A 103 0.15 8.12 -1.17
CA ARG A 103 0.85 7.25 -2.13
C ARG A 103 2.02 6.55 -1.49
N PHE A 104 2.11 5.25 -1.72
CA PHE A 104 3.17 4.37 -1.24
C PHE A 104 3.78 3.64 -2.42
N ALA A 105 5.03 3.95 -2.75
CA ALA A 105 5.77 3.20 -3.77
C ALA A 105 7.11 2.71 -3.23
N GLY A 106 7.61 1.65 -3.85
CA GLY A 106 8.90 1.08 -3.55
C GLY A 106 8.95 -0.40 -3.88
N ARG A 107 9.86 -1.09 -3.21
CA ARG A 107 10.10 -2.52 -3.40
C ARG A 107 10.34 -3.21 -2.06
N VAL A 108 9.75 -4.39 -1.88
CA VAL A 108 10.03 -5.25 -0.73
C VAL A 108 11.36 -5.97 -0.95
N GLU A 109 12.39 -5.59 -0.19
CA GLU A 109 13.71 -6.23 -0.23
C GLU A 109 13.75 -7.48 0.65
N THR A 110 13.71 -8.66 0.03
CA THR A 110 13.75 -9.95 0.73
C THR A 110 15.17 -10.49 0.95
N GLY A 111 16.21 -9.72 0.58
CA GLY A 111 17.61 -10.17 0.57
C GLY A 111 17.97 -11.11 -0.59
N LEU A 112 17.00 -11.49 -1.43
CA LEU A 112 17.24 -12.27 -2.64
C LEU A 112 17.56 -11.35 -3.83
N VAL A 113 18.59 -11.69 -4.61
CA VAL A 113 18.89 -11.02 -5.88
C VAL A 113 17.67 -11.15 -6.79
N THR A 114 17.06 -10.02 -7.10
CA THR A 114 15.81 -9.94 -7.86
C THR A 114 15.92 -8.78 -8.87
N LYS A 115 15.16 -8.81 -9.97
CA LYS A 115 15.34 -7.89 -11.11
C LYS A 115 15.14 -6.40 -10.74
N THR A 116 15.89 -5.50 -11.38
CA THR A 116 15.70 -4.03 -11.34
C THR A 116 14.27 -3.61 -11.74
N ASP A 117 13.84 -2.41 -11.33
CA ASP A 117 12.51 -1.81 -11.58
C ASP A 117 11.96 -2.07 -13.01
N PRO A 118 10.87 -2.85 -13.17
CA PRO A 118 10.26 -3.14 -14.47
C PRO A 118 9.65 -1.92 -15.18
N LEU A 119 9.23 -0.90 -14.43
CA LEU A 119 8.65 0.33 -14.97
C LEU A 119 9.72 1.15 -15.71
N MET A 120 10.94 1.18 -15.17
CA MET A 120 12.09 1.79 -15.87
C MET A 120 12.53 0.97 -17.10
N GLY A 121 12.22 -0.34 -17.13
CA GLY A 121 12.53 -1.24 -18.24
C GLY A 121 11.45 -1.37 -19.32
N GLN A 122 10.32 -0.65 -19.22
CA GLN A 122 9.16 -0.75 -20.13
C GLN A 122 8.59 -2.17 -20.33
N MET A 123 8.63 -3.04 -19.31
CA MET A 123 8.18 -4.44 -19.43
C MET A 123 6.80 -4.71 -18.78
N VAL A 124 5.84 -3.77 -18.91
CA VAL A 124 4.53 -3.82 -18.20
C VAL A 124 3.32 -4.08 -19.10
#